data_AF-A0A8W8LLD7-F1
#
_entry.id   AF-A0A8W8LLD7-F1
#
_cell.length_a   1.000
_cell.length_b   1.000
_cell.length_c   1.000
_cell.angle_alpha   90.00
_cell.angle_beta   90.00
_cell.angle_gamma   90.00
#
_symmetry.space_group_name_H-M   'P 1'
#
loop_
_entity.id
_entity.type
_entity.pdbx_description
1 polymer ?
#
loop_
_entity_poly.entity_id
_entity_poly.type
_entity_poly.pdbx_seq_one_letter_code
_entity_poly.pdbx_strand_id
1 'polypeptide(L)'
;MVLLGTSRDPLEWKPLSRHDAEEYLLPKRAAYDLPDDAKKDGVQFRWWQPVNRKTGYDQWAIDQVEVIQDHNAHNNRFISRSNG
;
A
#
# COMPACT_ATOMS: atom_id res chain seq x y z
N MET A 1 -4.21 -10.81 -6.42
CA MET A 1 -3.90 -10.34 -5.06
C MET A 1 -2.53 -9.67 -5.09
N VAL A 2 -2.44 -8.44 -4.58
CA VAL A 2 -1.18 -7.71 -4.40
C VAL A 2 -0.98 -7.41 -2.91
N LEU A 3 0.21 -7.72 -2.40
CA LEU A 3 0.59 -7.43 -1.01
C LEU A 3 1.44 -6.17 -0.97
N LEU A 4 1.10 -5.25 -0.09
CA LEU A 4 2.00 -4.18 0.33
C LEU A 4 2.70 -4.63 1.61
N GLY A 5 4.03 -4.59 1.61
CA GLY A 5 4.84 -4.88 2.79
C GLY A 5 5.92 -3.84 3.03
N THR A 6 6.43 -3.83 4.25
CA THR A 6 7.54 -2.98 4.68
C THR A 6 8.69 -3.81 5.21
N SER A 7 9.91 -3.30 5.09
CA SER A 7 11.06 -3.88 5.77
C SER A 7 12.22 -2.90 5.96
N ARG A 8 13.10 -3.19 6.91
CA ARG A 8 14.42 -2.57 7.05
C ARG A 8 15.56 -3.52 6.68
N ASP A 9 15.23 -4.78 6.40
CA ASP A 9 16.16 -5.84 5.99
C ASP A 9 15.60 -6.52 4.74
N PRO A 10 16.36 -6.65 3.63
CA PRO A 10 15.88 -7.36 2.44
C PRO A 10 15.41 -8.81 2.69
N LEU A 11 15.84 -9.45 3.78
CA LEU A 11 15.56 -10.85 4.09
C LEU A 11 14.19 -11.10 4.77
N GLU A 12 13.65 -10.12 5.48
CA GLU A 12 12.37 -10.24 6.18
C GLU A 12 11.39 -9.20 5.63
N TRP A 13 10.13 -9.54 5.37
CA TRP A 13 9.13 -8.56 4.92
C TRP A 13 7.87 -8.68 5.77
N LYS A 14 7.44 -7.55 6.34
CA LYS A 14 6.22 -7.48 7.16
C LYS A 14 5.05 -7.04 6.30
N PRO A 15 3.94 -7.79 6.25
CA PRO A 15 2.76 -7.39 5.49
C PRO A 15 2.10 -6.18 6.15
N LEU A 16 1.80 -5.16 5.35
CA LEU A 16 1.06 -3.97 5.75
C LEU A 16 -0.38 -4.03 5.26
N SER A 17 -0.60 -4.46 4.02
CA SER A 17 -1.95 -4.59 3.46
C SER A 17 -2.02 -5.63 2.34
N ARG A 18 -3.24 -6.14 2.12
CA ARG A 18 -3.59 -7.07 1.05
C ARG A 18 -4.66 -6.44 0.17
N HIS A 19 -4.48 -6.54 -1.14
CA HIS A 19 -5.40 -6.01 -2.14
C HIS A 19 -5.88 -7.19 -2.99
N ASP A 20 -7.14 -7.59 -2.79
CA ASP A 20 -7.78 -8.62 -3.60
C ASP A 20 -8.34 -8.01 -4.90
N ALA A 21 -8.24 -8.74 -6.01
CA ALA A 21 -8.54 -8.17 -7.33
C ALA A 21 -9.98 -7.67 -7.46
N GLU A 22 -10.92 -8.34 -6.79
CA GLU A 22 -12.35 -8.02 -6.79
C GLU A 22 -12.65 -6.64 -6.20
N GLU A 23 -11.80 -6.13 -5.31
CA GLU A 23 -11.98 -4.81 -4.68
C GLU A 23 -11.39 -3.65 -5.49
N TYR A 24 -10.58 -3.96 -6.52
CA TYR A 24 -9.80 -3.01 -7.31
C TYR A 24 -10.02 -3.18 -8.82
N LEU A 25 -11.21 -3.64 -9.21
CA LEU A 25 -11.63 -3.70 -10.63
C LEU A 25 -11.75 -2.30 -11.27
N LEU A 26 -11.94 -1.28 -10.44
CA LEU A 26 -11.89 0.14 -10.83
C LEU A 26 -10.75 0.84 -10.09
N PRO A 27 -10.13 1.88 -10.69
CA PRO A 27 -9.11 2.67 -10.01
C PRO A 27 -9.61 3.20 -8.66
N LYS A 28 -8.82 2.96 -7.62
CA LYS A 28 -9.19 3.28 -6.23
C LYS A 28 -7.97 3.79 -5.49
N ARG A 29 -8.14 4.88 -4.75
CA ARG A 29 -7.10 5.39 -3.85
C ARG A 29 -7.10 4.57 -2.56
N ALA A 30 -5.93 4.11 -2.16
CA ALA A 30 -5.70 3.45 -0.88
C ALA A 30 -4.72 4.27 -0.04
N ALA A 31 -4.97 4.35 1.26
CA ALA A 31 -4.14 5.09 2.21
C ALA A 31 -3.97 4.26 3.48
N TYR A 32 -2.74 4.22 4.00
CA TYR A 32 -2.36 3.39 5.13
C TYR A 32 -1.58 4.22 6.14
N ASP A 33 -1.96 4.11 7.41
CA ASP A 33 -1.12 4.58 8.50
C ASP A 33 0.05 3.60 8.66
N LEU A 34 1.27 4.14 8.72
CA LEU A 34 2.45 3.33 8.96
C LEU A 34 2.50 2.88 10.42
N PRO A 35 2.85 1.61 10.71
CA PRO A 35 3.16 1.18 12.07
C PRO A 35 4.48 1.81 12.54
N ASP A 36 4.67 1.90 13.86
CA ASP A 36 5.81 2.63 14.45
C ASP A 36 7.16 2.00 14.12
N ASP A 37 7.22 0.70 13.86
CA ASP A 37 8.45 0.02 13.42
C ASP A 37 8.84 0.34 11.97
N ALA A 38 7.87 0.77 11.16
CA ALA A 38 8.08 1.26 9.80
C ALA A 38 8.33 2.78 9.72
N LYS A 39 8.11 3.55 10.80
CA LYS A 39 8.43 4.99 10.88
C LYS A 39 9.90 5.21 11.26
N LYS A 40 10.81 4.53 10.58
CA LYS A 40 12.24 4.55 10.87
C LYS A 40 13.03 4.72 9.59
N ASP A 41 14.21 5.32 9.73
CA ASP A 41 15.14 5.47 8.62
C ASP A 41 15.54 4.11 8.05
N GLY A 42 15.68 4.09 6.72
CA GLY A 42 16.04 2.90 5.95
C GLY A 42 14.90 1.91 5.74
N VAL A 43 13.64 2.28 6.02
CA VAL A 43 12.49 1.44 5.66
C VAL A 43 12.30 1.41 4.13
N GLN A 44 11.95 0.24 3.61
CA GLN A 44 11.61 -0.03 2.23
C GLN A 44 10.16 -0.50 2.15
N PHE A 45 9.51 -0.18 1.02
CA PHE A 45 8.17 -0.62 0.70
C PHE A 45 8.22 -1.55 -0.51
N ARG A 46 7.36 -2.55 -0.53
CA ARG A 46 7.23 -3.47 -1.67
C ARG A 46 5.78 -3.83 -1.93
N TRP A 47 5.36 -3.60 -3.16
CA TRP A 47 4.16 -4.19 -3.74
C TRP A 47 4.56 -5.47 -4.45
N TRP A 48 3.97 -6.58 -4.05
CA TRP A 48 4.33 -7.89 -4.56
C TRP A 48 3.08 -8.73 -4.82
N GLN A 49 2.99 -9.26 -6.04
CA GLN A 49 2.02 -10.28 -6.41
C GLN A 49 2.71 -11.66 -6.34
N PRO A 50 2.35 -12.52 -5.37
CA PRO A 50 3.04 -13.80 -5.17
C PRO A 50 2.74 -14.83 -6.26
N VAL A 51 1.53 -14.76 -6.82
CA VAL A 51 1.06 -15.69 -7.84
C VAL A 51 0.56 -14.85 -9.02
N ASN A 52 1.21 -15.00 -10.17
CA ASN A 52 0.66 -14.58 -11.44
C ASN A 52 0.45 -15.80 -12.32
N ARG A 53 -0.72 -15.89 -12.96
CA ARG A 53 -0.85 -16.76 -14.13
C ARG A 53 -0.06 -16.10 -15.27
N LYS A 54 0.58 -16.93 -16.11
CA LYS A 54 1.53 -16.53 -17.16
C LYS A 54 1.07 -15.29 -17.96
N THR A 55 2.02 -14.62 -18.61
CA THR A 55 1.88 -13.41 -19.46
C THR A 55 0.47 -13.19 -20.03
N GLY A 56 -0.16 -12.08 -19.64
CA GLY A 56 -1.47 -11.64 -20.12
C GLY A 56 -2.60 -11.72 -19.09
N TYR A 57 -2.38 -12.37 -17.94
CA TYR A 57 -3.37 -12.52 -16.87
C TYR A 57 -2.90 -11.86 -15.57
N ASP A 58 -3.86 -11.54 -14.70
CA ASP A 58 -3.64 -11.00 -13.35
C ASP A 58 -2.78 -9.72 -13.30
N GLN A 59 -3.01 -8.80 -14.24
CA GLN A 59 -2.30 -7.52 -14.30
C GLN A 59 -2.80 -6.56 -13.22
N TRP A 60 -1.89 -5.71 -12.75
CA TRP A 60 -2.18 -4.61 -11.85
C TRP A 60 -1.33 -3.40 -12.25
N ALA A 61 -1.82 -2.23 -11.92
CA ALA A 61 -1.11 -0.98 -12.07
C ALA A 61 -1.23 -0.19 -10.76
N ILE A 62 -0.22 0.61 -10.48
CA ILE A 62 -0.21 1.58 -9.39
C ILE A 62 0.23 2.92 -9.97
N ASP A 63 -0.36 3.99 -9.47
CA ASP A 63 -0.03 5.36 -9.83
C ASP A 63 -0.11 6.25 -8.58
N GLN A 64 0.56 7.40 -8.62
CA GLN A 64 0.55 8.43 -7.57
C GLN A 64 0.93 7.90 -6.18
N VAL A 65 2.09 7.24 -6.09
CA VAL A 65 2.63 6.74 -4.80
C VAL A 65 3.21 7.91 -3.99
N GLU A 66 2.60 8.17 -2.83
CA GLU A 66 2.99 9.24 -1.91
C GLU A 66 3.33 8.65 -0.53
N VAL A 67 4.45 9.07 0.06
CA VAL A 67 4.77 8.82 1.47
C VAL A 67 4.85 10.17 2.16
N ILE A 68 3.87 10.46 3.00
CA ILE A 68 3.73 11.76 3.67
C ILE A 68 3.96 11.62 5.17
N GLN A 69 4.70 12.57 5.74
CA GLN A 69 4.81 12.74 7.18
C GLN A 69 3.87 13.87 7.58
N ASP A 70 2.64 13.54 7.95
CA ASP A 70 1.68 14.56 8.36
C ASP A 70 1.99 15.04 9.78
N HIS A 71 2.61 16.22 9.89
CA HIS A 71 2.92 16.86 11.17
C HIS A 71 1.67 17.46 11.84
N ASN A 72 0.53 17.51 11.12
CA ASN A 72 -0.74 18.12 11.54
C ASN A 72 -1.92 17.11 11.52
N ALA A 73 -1.63 15.80 11.52
CA ALA A 73 -2.61 14.71 11.34
C ALA A 73 -3.75 14.65 12.37
N HIS A 74 -3.73 15.52 13.39
CA HIS A 74 -4.85 15.70 14.30
C HIS A 74 -6.03 16.48 13.69
N ASN A 75 -5.85 17.25 12.61
CA ASN A 75 -6.90 18.13 12.09
C ASN A 75 -7.51 17.76 10.73
N ASN A 76 -6.89 16.87 9.93
CA ASN A 76 -7.33 16.65 8.54
C ASN A 76 -7.63 15.19 8.15
N ARG A 77 -7.66 14.26 9.11
CA ARG A 77 -8.18 12.92 8.79
C ARG A 77 -9.68 13.05 8.47
N PHE A 78 -10.04 12.72 7.22
CA PHE A 78 -11.37 12.29 6.73
C PHE A 78 -12.19 13.21 5.79
N ILE A 79 -11.64 14.22 5.11
CA ILE A 79 -12.40 14.89 4.01
C ILE A 79 -12.58 13.99 2.76
N SER A 80 -12.05 12.76 2.74
CA SER A 80 -12.30 11.79 1.66
C SER A 80 -13.02 10.50 2.08
N ARG A 81 -13.47 10.37 3.33
CA ARG A 81 -14.51 9.38 3.64
C ARG A 81 -15.84 9.97 3.19
N SER A 82 -16.58 9.24 2.35
CA SER A 82 -17.89 9.59 1.78
C SER A 82 -17.92 10.83 0.87
N ASN A 83 -17.65 10.63 -0.41
CA ASN A 83 -18.55 11.13 -1.46
C ASN A 83 -18.68 10.02 -2.51
N GLY A 84 -19.67 9.18 -2.25
CA GLY A 84 -20.15 8.02 -2.97
C GLY A 84 -21.35 7.49 -2.19
#